data_AF-A0A6N7JH95-F1
#
_entry.id   AF-A0A6N7JH95-F1
#
_cell.length_a   1.000
_cell.length_b   1.000
_cell.length_c   1.000
_cell.angle_alpha   90.00
_cell.angle_beta   90.00
_cell.angle_gamma   90.00
#
_symmetry.space_group_name_H-M   'P 1'
#
loop_
_entity.id
_entity.type
_entity.pdbx_description
1 polymer ?
#
loop_
_entity_poly.entity_id
_entity_poly.type
_entity_poly.pdbx_seq_one_letter_code
_entity_poly.pdbx_strand_id
1 'polypeptide(L)'
;MWLSSLIGTSDKSAVGRRLNFEVQSFKVDHWVIEDVFATEEEARDLVKQLMVNRDGMRIVRDFAGAPGMPATHTIIFSELRAPKAKPITVQPVDEAPVCTESRDYLQHDSRQIISRMLRQYLEEKALTASELLYNAGEMKRAINFENMIPVAVGRIATIQGKTTGQDARERRDMIYGSLTDLRMKAEEAQKRATFTVKQDGFQGVMTKAETLAAGDTDMADYLSKVVLCRDLVQIRNLLGKVEWLLETAGDAGTQAPAHIHIIDTLVADALSFPSVIQDMLGRQPDLGTALNRILDILEGTFEPQEREMAPAITQVLSRWIAIGHAPQCRQVVFEGLLRSIRGTQPLARDPERNRSAYAALVARAMTPQGLNGGRRMAEALTTGYLRFLEQGGGEGRRLSIDGVTAMLPSGRDRAIFLAELAGTDLGQREKDSVLGRLRPLLGPGQDVNRLVGLQVPLKPKMQAMASLYRAVNESGLPEAAELADRVDSIVADYIVTSHVIEKLDDPSANLRIRATRLMQFAANDVLSSPKARKMVRDQIIGHLRQPNFDGKFVEGLNTPQEQAQALRNFYDLLRRAQFM
;
A
#
# COMPACT_ATOMS: atom_id res chain seq x y z
N MET A 1 -9.69 26.19 45.38
CA MET A 1 -10.00 27.36 46.23
C MET A 1 -9.48 27.05 47.63
N TRP A 2 -8.62 27.93 48.15
CA TRP A 2 -8.21 28.10 49.56
C TRP A 2 -7.14 27.19 50.19
N LEU A 3 -5.92 27.75 50.14
CA LEU A 3 -4.85 27.77 51.13
C LEU A 3 -5.32 28.03 52.58
N SER A 4 -4.57 27.47 53.56
CA SER A 4 -3.92 28.15 54.70
C SER A 4 -4.15 27.61 56.13
N SER A 5 -3.00 27.53 56.81
CA SER A 5 -2.71 27.66 58.25
C SER A 5 -2.80 26.37 59.10
N LEU A 6 -1.82 26.05 59.94
CA LEU A 6 -1.07 26.92 60.85
C LEU A 6 0.42 26.55 61.01
N ILE A 7 1.24 27.59 60.99
CA ILE A 7 2.61 27.69 61.48
C ILE A 7 2.56 28.24 62.92
N GLY A 8 3.45 27.77 63.79
CA GLY A 8 4.01 28.53 64.93
C GLY A 8 5.49 28.14 65.08
N THR A 9 6.45 28.94 64.60
CA THR A 9 7.33 29.85 65.39
C THR A 9 8.08 29.13 66.53
N SER A 10 9.40 29.15 66.69
CA SER A 10 10.53 29.84 66.05
C SER A 10 11.81 29.26 66.68
N ASP A 11 12.83 28.88 65.90
CA ASP A 11 14.20 29.33 66.20
C ASP A 11 15.14 29.14 65.00
N LYS A 12 16.05 30.10 64.83
CA LYS A 12 16.96 30.24 63.69
C LYS A 12 18.24 29.46 63.93
N SER A 13 18.57 28.49 63.05
CA SER A 13 19.93 28.35 62.47
C SER A 13 20.03 27.15 61.51
N ALA A 14 20.77 27.38 60.42
CA ALA A 14 21.14 26.46 59.34
C ALA A 14 20.05 26.18 58.26
N VAL A 15 19.99 27.06 57.27
CA VAL A 15 19.45 26.75 55.93
C VAL A 15 20.38 25.70 55.31
N GLY A 16 20.11 24.42 55.60
CA GLY A 16 20.74 23.31 54.90
C GLY A 16 20.27 23.33 53.44
N ARG A 17 21.22 23.42 52.50
CA ARG A 17 20.97 23.20 51.07
C ARG A 17 20.24 21.87 50.92
N ARG A 18 19.01 21.88 50.39
CA ARG A 18 18.30 20.64 50.04
C ARG A 18 19.06 19.99 48.90
N LEU A 19 19.66 18.84 49.19
CA LEU A 19 20.43 18.03 48.27
C LEU A 19 19.60 16.77 48.06
N ASN A 20 19.10 16.60 46.84
CA ASN A 20 18.21 15.49 46.48
C ASN A 20 18.91 14.59 45.46
N PHE A 21 18.57 13.31 45.47
CA PHE A 21 19.10 12.31 44.55
C PHE A 21 17.95 11.69 43.77
N GLU A 22 17.84 12.01 42.49
CA GLU A 22 16.85 11.42 41.61
C GLU A 22 17.36 10.09 41.05
N VAL A 23 16.62 9.02 41.27
CA VAL A 23 16.86 7.73 40.64
C VAL A 23 16.06 7.66 39.36
N GLN A 24 16.73 7.48 38.22
CA GLN A 24 16.08 7.45 36.92
C GLN A 24 16.35 6.10 36.23
N SER A 25 15.31 5.51 35.63
CA SER A 25 15.41 4.30 34.81
C SER A 25 15.44 4.64 33.32
N PHE A 26 16.21 3.87 32.54
CA PHE A 26 16.22 4.00 31.09
C PHE A 26 15.04 3.21 30.51
N LYS A 27 14.18 3.90 29.74
CA LYS A 27 13.03 3.29 29.05
C LYS A 27 13.07 3.68 27.59
N VAL A 28 13.22 2.67 26.72
CA VAL A 28 13.23 2.78 25.25
C VAL A 28 14.35 3.67 24.70
N ASP A 29 14.24 4.98 24.86
CA ASP A 29 15.17 5.99 24.35
C ASP A 29 15.40 7.18 25.30
N HIS A 30 14.75 7.21 26.47
CA HIS A 30 14.85 8.32 27.42
C HIS A 30 14.93 7.83 28.87
N TRP A 31 15.32 8.75 29.76
CA TRP A 31 15.41 8.52 31.20
C TRP A 31 14.12 8.98 31.89
N VAL A 32 13.56 8.14 32.75
CA VAL A 32 12.34 8.41 33.50
C VAL A 32 12.65 8.35 34.98
N ILE A 33 12.25 9.38 35.74
CA ILE A 33 12.41 9.41 37.20
C ILE A 33 11.53 8.31 37.81
N GLU A 34 12.15 7.43 38.60
CA GLU A 34 11.45 6.42 39.39
C GLU A 34 11.15 6.97 40.80
N ASP A 35 12.11 7.62 41.45
CA ASP A 35 11.94 8.21 42.79
C ASP A 35 13.03 9.26 43.12
N VAL A 36 12.84 10.01 44.22
CA VAL A 36 13.76 11.05 44.70
C VAL A 36 14.07 10.88 46.19
N PHE A 37 15.36 10.79 46.54
CA PHE A 37 15.85 10.54 47.91
C PHE A 37 16.62 11.72 48.50
N ALA A 38 16.70 11.76 49.83
CA ALA A 38 17.49 12.76 50.57
C ALA A 38 18.96 12.36 50.71
N THR A 39 19.29 11.08 50.57
CA THR A 39 20.66 10.55 50.71
C THR A 39 21.08 9.70 49.50
N GLU A 40 22.38 9.67 49.21
CA GLU A 40 22.94 8.86 48.12
C GLU A 40 22.80 7.37 48.40
N GLU A 41 22.87 6.97 49.67
CA GLU A 41 22.81 5.56 50.09
C GLU A 41 21.44 4.94 49.78
N GLU A 42 20.35 5.63 50.12
CA GLU A 42 18.98 5.22 49.79
C GLU A 42 18.78 5.13 48.27
N ALA A 43 19.30 6.10 47.51
CA ALA A 43 19.24 6.09 46.05
C ALA A 43 20.00 4.89 45.45
N ARG A 44 21.19 4.56 46.00
CA ARG A 44 21.98 3.40 45.58
C ARG A 44 21.31 2.08 45.92
N ASP A 45 20.61 1.97 47.03
CA ASP A 45 19.90 0.75 47.41
C ASP A 45 18.67 0.51 46.53
N LEU A 46 17.91 1.55 46.18
CA LEU A 46 16.84 1.42 45.18
C LEU A 46 17.41 1.00 43.81
N VAL A 47 18.54 1.59 43.39
CA VAL A 47 19.23 1.17 42.16
C VAL A 47 19.59 -0.31 42.22
N LYS A 48 20.22 -0.81 43.29
CA LYS A 48 20.54 -2.25 43.41
C LYS A 48 19.31 -3.14 43.29
N GLN A 49 18.18 -2.75 43.89
CA GLN A 49 16.92 -3.49 43.81
C GLN A 49 16.34 -3.48 42.39
N LEU A 50 16.26 -2.32 41.75
CA LEU A 50 15.62 -2.15 40.45
C LEU A 50 16.50 -2.61 39.27
N MET A 51 17.83 -2.58 39.41
CA MET A 51 18.77 -3.03 38.37
C MET A 51 18.56 -4.48 37.95
N VAL A 52 17.91 -5.32 38.76
CA VAL A 52 17.56 -6.70 38.39
C VAL A 52 16.66 -6.75 37.14
N ASN A 53 15.75 -5.79 37.00
CA ASN A 53 14.65 -5.81 36.02
C ASN A 53 14.63 -4.59 35.06
N ARG A 54 15.70 -3.79 35.02
CA ARG A 54 15.77 -2.57 34.19
C ARG A 54 16.96 -2.61 33.24
N ASP A 55 16.80 -1.96 32.08
CA ASP A 55 17.83 -1.89 31.03
C ASP A 55 18.93 -0.88 31.35
N GLY A 56 18.64 0.10 32.21
CA GLY A 56 19.66 0.99 32.76
C GLY A 56 19.09 1.82 33.90
N MET A 57 19.96 2.22 34.83
CA MET A 57 19.63 3.10 35.93
C MET A 57 20.71 4.16 36.08
N ARG A 58 20.32 5.38 36.42
CA ARG A 58 21.25 6.44 36.81
C ARG A 58 20.75 7.17 38.04
N ILE A 59 21.69 7.74 38.79
CA ILE A 59 21.40 8.63 39.91
C ILE A 59 21.87 10.02 39.54
N VAL A 60 20.95 10.99 39.59
CA VAL A 60 21.22 12.40 39.35
C VAL A 60 21.19 13.11 40.69
N ARG A 61 22.28 13.78 41.04
CA ARG A 61 22.38 14.61 42.23
C ARG A 61 21.97 16.04 41.87
N ASP A 62 20.95 16.52 42.57
CA ASP A 62 20.37 17.84 42.37
C ASP A 62 20.83 18.79 43.47
N PHE A 63 21.54 19.83 43.05
CA PHE A 63 21.89 20.96 43.90
C PHE A 63 20.88 22.09 43.70
N ALA A 64 20.12 22.42 44.75
CA ALA A 64 19.41 23.68 44.80
C ALA A 64 20.43 24.82 44.71
N GLY A 65 20.39 25.57 43.61
CA GLY A 65 21.26 26.71 43.38
C GLY A 65 21.10 27.77 44.48
N ALA A 66 22.11 28.62 44.66
CA ALA A 66 21.97 29.81 45.49
C ALA A 66 20.86 30.73 44.90
N PRO A 67 20.24 31.63 45.70
CA PRO A 67 19.22 32.56 45.18
C PRO A 67 19.77 33.33 43.96
N GLY A 68 19.14 33.13 42.80
CA GLY A 68 19.56 33.75 41.52
C GLY A 68 20.50 32.92 40.63
N MET A 69 20.91 31.70 41.05
CA MET A 69 21.69 30.76 40.24
C MET A 69 20.85 29.54 39.85
N PRO A 70 20.96 29.03 38.61
CA PRO A 70 20.24 27.83 38.18
C PRO A 70 20.69 26.58 38.97
N ALA A 71 19.75 25.66 39.19
CA ALA A 71 20.04 24.36 39.82
C ALA A 71 21.07 23.58 38.98
N THR A 72 21.94 22.85 39.66
CA THR A 72 22.99 22.05 39.01
C THR A 72 22.71 20.57 39.20
N HIS A 73 22.63 19.84 38.09
CA HIS A 73 22.36 18.39 38.05
C HIS A 73 23.66 17.66 37.70
N THR A 74 24.11 16.74 38.55
CA THR A 74 25.32 15.92 38.30
C THR A 74 24.97 14.44 38.34
N ILE A 75 25.28 13.69 37.28
CA ILE A 75 25.11 12.24 37.28
C ILE A 75 26.23 11.61 38.11
N ILE A 76 25.88 10.92 39.20
CA ILE A 76 26.84 10.31 40.14
C ILE A 76 26.94 8.79 39.99
N PHE A 77 25.97 8.18 39.33
CA PHE A 77 25.95 6.77 38.99
C PHE A 77 25.20 6.60 37.66
N SER A 78 25.71 5.76 36.77
CA SER A 78 25.03 5.39 35.53
C SER A 78 25.49 3.99 35.13
N GLU A 79 24.56 3.04 35.11
CA GLU A 79 24.78 1.70 34.60
C GLU A 79 23.72 1.40 33.53
N LEU A 80 24.18 1.04 32.34
CA LEU A 80 23.36 0.58 31.22
C LEU A 80 23.73 -0.86 30.94
N ARG A 81 22.75 -1.76 30.99
CA ARG A 81 22.91 -3.14 30.57
C ARG A 81 22.67 -3.23 29.07
N ALA A 82 23.43 -4.10 28.41
CA ALA A 82 23.09 -4.46 27.04
C ALA A 82 21.65 -5.01 27.05
N PRO A 83 20.74 -4.48 26.21
CA PRO A 83 19.36 -4.96 26.18
C PRO A 83 19.39 -6.46 25.92
N LYS A 84 18.68 -7.24 26.74
CA LYS A 84 18.51 -8.68 26.47
C LYS A 84 17.85 -8.79 25.11
N ALA A 85 18.50 -9.49 24.17
CA ALA A 85 17.94 -9.75 22.85
C ALA A 85 16.56 -10.39 23.04
N LYS A 86 15.53 -9.77 22.46
CA LYS A 86 14.17 -10.31 22.54
C LYS A 86 14.16 -11.69 21.86
N PRO A 87 13.52 -12.70 22.44
CA PRO A 87 13.45 -14.01 21.80
C PRO A 87 12.71 -13.90 20.47
N ILE A 88 13.24 -14.54 19.43
CA ILE A 88 12.58 -14.64 18.13
C ILE A 88 11.32 -15.49 18.29
N THR A 89 10.18 -14.96 17.83
CA THR A 89 8.87 -15.59 17.91
C THR A 89 8.19 -15.62 16.54
N VAL A 90 7.48 -16.72 16.28
CA VAL A 90 6.65 -16.87 15.08
C VAL A 90 5.43 -15.97 15.18
N GLN A 91 5.26 -15.06 14.22
CA GLN A 91 4.15 -14.13 14.20
C GLN A 91 2.83 -14.83 13.86
N PRO A 92 1.71 -14.41 14.46
CA PRO A 92 0.39 -14.95 14.13
C PRO A 92 -0.01 -14.58 12.70
N VAL A 93 -0.76 -15.48 12.07
CA VAL A 93 -1.41 -15.29 10.78
C VAL A 93 -2.80 -15.91 10.86
N ASP A 94 -3.78 -15.28 10.22
CA ASP A 94 -5.18 -15.69 10.28
C ASP A 94 -5.56 -16.61 9.12
N GLU A 95 -4.90 -16.41 7.98
CA GLU A 95 -5.15 -17.11 6.72
C GLU A 95 -3.81 -17.49 6.06
N ALA A 96 -3.83 -18.59 5.32
CA ALA A 96 -2.71 -19.07 4.54
C ALA A 96 -3.22 -19.87 3.31
N PRO A 97 -2.55 -19.75 2.14
CA PRO A 97 -2.86 -20.57 0.98
C PRO A 97 -2.59 -22.04 1.28
N VAL A 98 -3.32 -22.94 0.63
CA VAL A 98 -3.12 -24.39 0.76
C VAL A 98 -2.07 -24.83 -0.25
N CYS A 99 -0.87 -25.20 0.23
CA CYS A 99 0.20 -25.72 -0.60
C CYS A 99 0.10 -27.24 -0.71
N THR A 100 -0.06 -27.79 -1.91
CA THR A 100 -0.11 -29.24 -2.14
C THR A 100 1.24 -29.82 -2.55
N GLU A 101 2.03 -29.05 -3.29
CA GLU A 101 3.34 -29.44 -3.82
C GLU A 101 4.42 -28.47 -3.34
N SER A 102 5.69 -28.88 -3.45
CA SER A 102 6.84 -28.06 -3.08
C SER A 102 6.87 -26.71 -3.82
N ARG A 103 6.49 -26.67 -5.10
CA ARG A 103 6.44 -25.43 -5.91
C ARG A 103 5.42 -24.41 -5.41
N ASP A 104 4.39 -24.83 -4.67
CA ASP A 104 3.34 -23.93 -4.18
C ASP A 104 3.88 -22.97 -3.11
N TYR A 105 4.93 -23.38 -2.39
CA TYR A 105 5.61 -22.53 -1.41
C TYR A 105 6.46 -21.43 -2.06
N LEU A 106 6.81 -21.60 -3.33
CA LEU A 106 7.56 -20.61 -4.11
C LEU A 106 6.66 -19.53 -4.72
N GLN A 107 5.33 -19.69 -4.64
CA GLN A 107 4.36 -18.71 -5.16
C GLN A 107 4.27 -17.47 -4.26
N HIS A 108 3.85 -16.35 -4.84
CA HIS A 108 3.82 -15.05 -4.18
C HIS A 108 3.12 -15.08 -2.80
N ASP A 109 1.89 -15.58 -2.76
CA ASP A 109 1.09 -15.60 -1.52
C ASP A 109 1.77 -16.39 -0.41
N SER A 110 2.32 -17.56 -0.73
CA SER A 110 3.07 -18.41 0.20
C SER A 110 4.30 -17.70 0.75
N ARG A 111 5.09 -17.03 -0.11
CA ARG A 111 6.27 -16.28 0.31
C ARG A 111 5.89 -15.10 1.22
N GLN A 112 4.80 -14.40 0.94
CA GLN A 112 4.31 -13.32 1.81
C GLN A 112 3.88 -13.83 3.20
N ILE A 113 3.24 -15.00 3.28
CA ILE A 113 2.93 -15.65 4.55
C ILE A 113 4.22 -16.03 5.30
N ILE A 114 5.19 -16.63 4.62
CA ILE A 114 6.49 -17.00 5.21
C ILE A 114 7.20 -15.76 5.76
N SER A 115 7.30 -14.68 4.96
CA SER A 115 7.88 -13.41 5.38
C SER A 115 7.18 -12.83 6.61
N ARG A 116 5.85 -12.88 6.67
CA ARG A 116 5.08 -12.38 7.81
C ARG A 116 5.31 -13.22 9.07
N MET A 117 5.24 -14.54 8.96
CA MET A 117 5.39 -15.46 10.10
C MET A 117 6.79 -15.43 10.69
N LEU A 118 7.81 -15.44 9.82
CA LEU A 118 9.21 -15.52 10.21
C LEU A 118 9.90 -14.15 10.26
N ARG A 119 9.11 -13.06 10.27
CA ARG A 119 9.62 -11.68 10.16
C ARG A 119 10.80 -11.40 11.09
N GLN A 120 10.66 -11.71 12.38
CA GLN A 120 11.70 -11.42 13.37
C GLN A 120 13.02 -12.14 13.06
N TYR A 121 12.96 -13.41 12.66
CA TYR A 121 14.15 -14.17 12.25
C TYR A 121 14.77 -13.60 10.98
N LEU A 122 13.93 -13.34 9.97
CA LEU A 122 14.36 -12.85 8.67
C LEU A 122 14.99 -11.46 8.77
N GLU A 123 14.41 -10.54 9.55
CA GLU A 123 14.99 -9.22 9.81
C GLU A 123 16.32 -9.34 10.57
N GLU A 124 16.39 -10.15 11.63
CA GLU A 124 17.63 -10.32 12.41
C GLU A 124 18.78 -10.91 11.57
N LYS A 125 18.46 -11.87 10.68
CA LYS A 125 19.45 -12.47 9.78
C LYS A 125 19.63 -11.69 8.48
N ALA A 126 18.91 -10.59 8.30
CA ALA A 126 18.82 -9.84 7.06
C ALA A 126 18.59 -10.76 5.84
N LEU A 127 17.57 -11.61 5.88
CA LEU A 127 17.17 -12.56 4.83
C LEU A 127 15.75 -12.24 4.32
N THR A 128 15.48 -12.62 3.07
CA THR A 128 14.14 -12.62 2.48
C THR A 128 13.55 -14.04 2.43
N ALA A 129 12.22 -14.16 2.21
CA ALA A 129 11.60 -15.46 2.01
C ALA A 129 12.19 -16.20 0.79
N SER A 130 12.44 -15.51 -0.32
CA SER A 130 13.13 -16.10 -1.47
C SER A 130 14.52 -16.64 -1.10
N GLU A 131 15.35 -15.88 -0.40
CA GLU A 131 16.67 -16.40 0.01
C GLU A 131 16.57 -17.62 0.91
N LEU A 132 15.60 -17.62 1.82
CA LEU A 132 15.32 -18.79 2.67
C LEU A 132 14.94 -20.03 1.85
N LEU A 133 14.18 -19.85 0.75
CA LEU A 133 13.64 -20.94 -0.05
C LEU A 133 14.57 -21.42 -1.17
N TYR A 134 15.32 -20.51 -1.79
CA TYR A 134 16.24 -20.81 -2.91
C TYR A 134 17.67 -21.08 -2.46
N ASN A 135 18.02 -20.85 -1.18
CA ASN A 135 19.33 -21.18 -0.62
C ASN A 135 19.25 -22.34 0.38
N ALA A 136 19.74 -23.52 0.00
CA ALA A 136 19.68 -24.72 0.83
C ALA A 136 20.41 -24.56 2.19
N GLY A 137 21.48 -23.77 2.22
CA GLY A 137 22.24 -23.49 3.45
C GLY A 137 21.46 -22.64 4.44
N GLU A 138 20.79 -21.58 3.97
CA GLU A 138 19.91 -20.76 4.81
C GLU A 138 18.66 -21.52 5.26
N MET A 139 18.05 -22.32 4.37
CA MET A 139 16.94 -23.19 4.73
C MET A 139 17.31 -24.15 5.86
N LYS A 140 18.47 -24.81 5.74
CA LYS A 140 18.99 -25.72 6.78
C LYS A 140 19.23 -24.99 8.10
N ARG A 141 19.76 -23.77 8.08
CA ARG A 141 19.95 -22.95 9.28
C ARG A 141 18.62 -22.62 9.95
N ALA A 142 17.61 -22.20 9.19
CA ALA A 142 16.30 -21.86 9.72
C ALA A 142 15.56 -23.08 10.29
N ILE A 143 15.64 -24.25 9.63
CA ILE A 143 15.05 -25.51 10.15
C ILE A 143 15.63 -25.88 11.51
N ASN A 144 16.93 -25.66 11.70
CA ASN A 144 17.63 -25.96 12.96
C ASN A 144 17.57 -24.81 13.98
N PHE A 145 16.87 -23.71 13.69
CA PHE A 145 16.78 -22.56 14.57
C PHE A 145 15.71 -22.79 15.65
N GLU A 146 16.16 -23.25 16.81
CA GLU A 146 15.33 -23.52 17.99
C GLU A 146 14.06 -24.32 17.62
N ASN A 147 12.90 -23.89 18.10
CA ASN A 147 11.60 -24.50 17.77
C ASN A 147 10.79 -23.66 16.77
N MET A 148 11.42 -22.74 16.03
CA MET A 148 10.71 -21.78 15.18
C MET A 148 9.91 -22.47 14.06
N ILE A 149 10.56 -23.33 13.27
CA ILE A 149 9.88 -24.03 12.15
C ILE A 149 8.79 -24.99 12.65
N PRO A 150 9.01 -25.83 13.68
CA PRO A 150 7.93 -26.63 14.27
C PRO A 150 6.70 -25.81 14.69
N VAL A 151 6.90 -24.66 15.33
CA VAL A 151 5.80 -23.77 15.72
C VAL A 151 5.08 -23.17 14.50
N ALA A 152 5.85 -22.74 13.49
CA ALA A 152 5.28 -22.21 12.25
C ALA A 152 4.46 -23.26 11.49
N VAL A 153 5.01 -24.46 11.30
CA VAL A 153 4.35 -25.57 10.61
C VAL A 153 3.09 -26.00 11.36
N GLY A 154 3.13 -26.09 12.69
CA GLY A 154 1.95 -26.40 13.50
C GLY A 154 0.82 -25.39 13.36
N ARG A 155 1.15 -24.09 13.31
CA ARG A 155 0.17 -23.02 13.09
C ARG A 155 -0.47 -23.10 11.71
N ILE A 156 0.34 -23.23 10.66
CA ILE A 156 -0.15 -23.31 9.27
C ILE A 156 -0.98 -24.57 9.06
N ALA A 157 -0.55 -25.72 9.58
CA ALA A 157 -1.31 -26.95 9.47
C ALA A 157 -2.69 -26.85 10.15
N THR A 158 -2.79 -26.13 11.27
CA THR A 158 -4.07 -25.89 11.94
C THR A 158 -4.99 -25.00 11.10
N ILE A 159 -4.44 -23.96 10.46
CA ILE A 159 -5.20 -23.06 9.59
C ILE A 159 -5.68 -23.81 8.35
N GLN A 160 -4.75 -24.47 7.64
CA GLN A 160 -5.07 -25.23 6.43
C GLN A 160 -6.01 -26.39 6.71
N GLY A 161 -5.85 -27.12 7.81
CA GLY A 161 -6.74 -28.24 8.19
C GLY A 161 -8.19 -27.80 8.40
N LYS A 162 -8.43 -26.59 8.93
CA LYS A 162 -9.79 -26.01 9.02
C LYS A 162 -10.38 -25.71 7.64
N THR A 163 -9.54 -25.24 6.71
CA THR A 163 -9.97 -24.89 5.35
C THR A 163 -10.20 -26.12 4.48
N THR A 164 -9.37 -27.16 4.61
CA THR A 164 -9.41 -28.37 3.77
C THR A 164 -10.24 -29.51 4.38
N GLY A 165 -10.58 -29.42 5.67
CA GLY A 165 -11.17 -30.52 6.43
C GLY A 165 -10.21 -31.66 6.73
N GLN A 166 -8.91 -31.50 6.45
CA GLN A 166 -7.88 -32.50 6.72
C GLN A 166 -7.42 -32.48 8.18
N ASP A 167 -6.90 -33.62 8.64
CA ASP A 167 -6.27 -33.71 9.96
C ASP A 167 -4.99 -32.86 10.03
N ALA A 168 -4.83 -32.13 11.14
CA ALA A 168 -3.70 -31.22 11.32
C ALA A 168 -2.34 -31.96 11.43
N ARG A 169 -2.30 -33.24 11.79
CA ARG A 169 -1.07 -34.04 11.77
C ARG A 169 -0.69 -34.40 10.35
N GLU A 170 -1.62 -34.92 9.56
CA GLU A 170 -1.39 -35.23 8.14
C GLU A 170 -0.87 -33.99 7.39
N ARG A 171 -1.50 -32.84 7.63
CA ARG A 171 -1.08 -31.57 7.04
C ARG A 171 0.33 -31.13 7.45
N ARG A 172 0.74 -31.38 8.70
CA ARG A 172 2.13 -31.12 9.15
C ARG A 172 3.12 -32.01 8.42
N ASP A 173 2.83 -33.30 8.30
CA ASP A 173 3.71 -34.27 7.64
C ASP A 173 3.92 -33.90 6.16
N MET A 174 2.86 -33.47 5.46
CA MET A 174 2.95 -32.95 4.10
C MET A 174 3.84 -31.70 3.98
N ILE A 175 3.72 -30.76 4.93
CA ILE A 175 4.55 -29.55 4.94
C ILE A 175 6.03 -29.93 5.13
N TYR A 176 6.35 -30.82 6.06
CA TYR A 176 7.73 -31.28 6.27
C TYR A 176 8.31 -32.02 5.07
N GLY A 177 7.50 -32.85 4.38
CA GLY A 177 7.89 -33.47 3.11
C GLY A 177 8.25 -32.42 2.08
N SER A 178 7.39 -31.43 1.88
CA SER A 178 7.63 -30.32 0.92
C SER A 178 8.87 -29.50 1.26
N LEU A 179 9.14 -29.22 2.54
CA LEU A 179 10.35 -28.52 2.97
C LEU A 179 11.62 -29.33 2.68
N THR A 180 11.55 -30.66 2.81
CA THR A 180 12.66 -31.56 2.47
C THR A 180 12.94 -31.54 0.98
N ASP A 181 11.89 -31.64 0.15
CA ASP A 181 11.99 -31.59 -1.30
C ASP A 181 12.56 -30.26 -1.80
N LEU A 182 12.08 -29.12 -1.25
CA LEU A 182 12.61 -27.80 -1.57
C LEU A 182 14.10 -27.68 -1.24
N ARG A 183 14.52 -28.19 -0.07
CA ARG A 183 15.93 -28.17 0.33
C ARG A 183 16.80 -28.97 -0.64
N MET A 184 16.38 -30.18 -1.01
CA MET A 184 17.11 -31.03 -1.96
C MET A 184 17.20 -30.36 -3.34
N LYS A 185 16.08 -29.81 -3.84
CA LYS A 185 16.03 -29.11 -5.12
C LYS A 185 16.95 -27.88 -5.13
N ALA A 186 16.96 -27.09 -4.06
CA ALA A 186 17.87 -25.95 -3.93
C ALA A 186 19.34 -26.39 -3.90
N GLU A 187 19.66 -27.48 -3.20
CA GLU A 187 21.03 -28.02 -3.13
C GLU A 187 21.53 -28.50 -4.49
N GLU A 188 20.71 -29.22 -5.25
CA GLU A 188 21.02 -29.67 -6.60
C GLU A 188 21.21 -28.50 -7.58
N ALA A 189 20.31 -27.52 -7.52
CA ALA A 189 20.39 -26.32 -8.35
C ALA A 189 21.65 -25.49 -8.07
N GLN A 190 22.04 -25.35 -6.80
CA GLN A 190 23.26 -24.66 -6.41
C GLN A 190 24.53 -25.35 -6.95
N LYS A 191 24.54 -26.69 -6.98
CA LYS A 191 25.65 -27.47 -7.57
C LYS A 191 25.72 -27.30 -9.09
N ARG A 192 24.57 -27.19 -9.76
CA ARG A 192 24.48 -27.00 -11.22
C ARG A 192 24.82 -25.58 -11.66
N ALA A 193 24.41 -24.57 -10.90
CA ALA A 193 24.53 -23.16 -11.27
C ALA A 193 25.79 -22.49 -10.69
N THR A 194 26.95 -22.84 -11.25
CA THR A 194 28.26 -22.38 -10.77
C THR A 194 28.66 -20.96 -11.22
N PHE A 195 27.89 -20.35 -12.12
CA PHE A 195 28.08 -18.99 -12.64
C PHE A 195 27.58 -17.92 -11.65
N THR A 196 28.09 -16.68 -11.73
CA THR A 196 27.84 -15.60 -10.76
C THR A 196 27.55 -14.26 -11.45
N VAL A 197 26.79 -13.37 -10.80
CA VAL A 197 26.55 -12.02 -11.36
C VAL A 197 27.86 -11.24 -11.47
N LYS A 198 28.75 -11.39 -10.49
CA LYS A 198 30.04 -10.70 -10.47
C LYS A 198 30.93 -11.02 -11.67
N GLN A 199 30.91 -12.27 -12.15
CA GLN A 199 31.75 -12.71 -13.26
C GLN A 199 31.06 -12.54 -14.62
N ASP A 200 29.76 -12.81 -14.69
CA ASP A 200 29.04 -12.94 -15.96
C ASP A 200 28.11 -11.77 -16.28
N GLY A 201 27.89 -10.88 -15.31
CA GLY A 201 26.86 -9.84 -15.39
C GLY A 201 25.44 -10.42 -15.33
N PHE A 202 24.45 -9.54 -15.18
CA PHE A 202 23.04 -9.95 -15.08
C PHE A 202 22.58 -10.75 -16.30
N GLN A 203 22.79 -10.20 -17.49
CA GLN A 203 22.37 -10.85 -18.74
C GLN A 203 23.10 -12.17 -19.00
N GLY A 204 24.40 -12.24 -18.71
CA GLY A 204 25.15 -13.49 -18.84
C GLY A 204 24.64 -14.58 -17.89
N VAL A 205 24.26 -14.22 -16.65
CA VAL A 205 23.62 -15.15 -15.71
C VAL A 205 22.29 -15.67 -16.26
N MET A 206 21.43 -14.78 -16.77
CA MET A 206 20.13 -15.20 -17.33
C MET A 206 20.29 -16.15 -18.52
N THR A 207 21.15 -15.82 -19.48
CA THR A 207 21.42 -16.67 -20.66
C THR A 207 22.01 -18.03 -20.28
N LYS A 208 22.92 -18.07 -19.28
CA LYS A 208 23.48 -19.34 -18.80
C LYS A 208 22.44 -20.20 -18.10
N ALA A 209 21.55 -19.60 -17.31
CA ALA A 209 20.44 -20.32 -16.68
C ALA A 209 19.50 -20.92 -17.73
N GLU A 210 19.12 -20.16 -18.75
CA GLU A 210 18.30 -20.63 -19.88
C GLU A 210 18.98 -21.77 -20.64
N THR A 211 20.28 -21.63 -20.94
CA THR A 211 21.07 -22.67 -21.61
C THR A 211 21.10 -23.96 -20.80
N LEU A 212 21.36 -23.85 -19.48
CA LEU A 212 21.37 -25.01 -18.60
C LEU A 212 19.98 -25.64 -18.49
N ALA A 213 18.92 -24.85 -18.50
CA ALA A 213 17.55 -25.35 -18.43
C ALA A 213 17.08 -26.05 -19.72
N ALA A 214 17.87 -26.00 -20.81
CA ALA A 214 17.61 -26.70 -22.07
C ALA A 214 16.20 -26.42 -22.65
N GLY A 215 15.72 -25.18 -22.51
CA GLY A 215 14.41 -24.73 -23.00
C GLY A 215 13.26 -24.85 -21.99
N ASP A 216 13.48 -25.39 -20.80
CA ASP A 216 12.51 -25.36 -19.70
C ASP A 216 12.52 -23.97 -19.03
N THR A 217 11.47 -23.18 -19.25
CA THR A 217 11.35 -21.82 -18.72
C THR A 217 11.23 -21.77 -17.20
N ASP A 218 10.54 -22.73 -16.59
CA ASP A 218 10.34 -22.77 -15.14
C ASP A 218 11.65 -23.13 -14.44
N MET A 219 12.42 -24.05 -15.03
CA MET A 219 13.74 -24.38 -14.54
C MET A 219 14.73 -23.23 -14.73
N ALA A 220 14.66 -22.50 -15.85
CA ALA A 220 15.50 -21.32 -16.08
C ALA A 220 15.22 -20.23 -15.02
N ASP A 221 13.94 -19.92 -14.76
CA ASP A 221 13.51 -19.01 -13.70
C ASP A 221 14.01 -19.45 -12.31
N TYR A 222 13.86 -20.74 -12.00
CA TYR A 222 14.33 -21.30 -10.74
C TYR A 222 15.85 -21.17 -10.57
N LEU A 223 16.63 -21.55 -11.59
CA LEU A 223 18.10 -21.45 -11.57
C LEU A 223 18.57 -20.01 -11.43
N SER A 224 17.93 -19.07 -12.14
CA SER A 224 18.22 -17.64 -12.03
C SER A 224 18.00 -17.13 -10.60
N LYS A 225 16.86 -17.49 -9.97
CA LYS A 225 16.58 -17.12 -8.57
C LYS A 225 17.58 -17.75 -7.60
N VAL A 226 18.01 -18.99 -7.82
CA VAL A 226 19.06 -19.64 -7.00
C VAL A 226 20.38 -18.88 -7.06
N VAL A 227 20.81 -18.46 -8.26
CA VAL A 227 22.07 -17.70 -8.43
C VAL A 227 21.98 -16.33 -7.77
N LEU A 228 20.89 -15.59 -8.02
CA LEU A 228 20.68 -14.28 -7.39
C LEU A 228 20.61 -14.40 -5.87
N CYS A 229 19.85 -15.37 -5.32
CA CYS A 229 19.75 -15.57 -3.88
C CYS A 229 21.09 -15.99 -3.24
N ARG A 230 21.98 -16.67 -3.96
CA ARG A 230 23.33 -16.96 -3.44
C ARG A 230 24.14 -15.68 -3.23
N ASP A 231 24.04 -14.73 -4.16
CA ASP A 231 24.76 -13.46 -4.08
C ASP A 231 24.09 -12.53 -3.04
N LEU A 232 22.75 -12.51 -2.97
CA LEU A 232 21.97 -11.73 -1.98
C LEU A 232 22.28 -12.09 -0.53
N VAL A 233 22.55 -13.37 -0.22
CA VAL A 233 22.88 -13.83 1.14
C VAL A 233 24.17 -13.17 1.66
N GLN A 234 25.03 -12.67 0.77
CA GLN A 234 26.24 -11.94 1.17
C GLN A 234 25.96 -10.49 1.57
N ILE A 235 24.78 -9.95 1.24
CA ILE A 235 24.38 -8.57 1.53
C ILE A 235 23.62 -8.56 2.86
N ARG A 236 24.25 -8.05 3.93
CA ARG A 236 23.67 -8.03 5.29
C ARG A 236 22.79 -6.80 5.58
N ASN A 237 22.12 -6.28 4.56
CA ASN A 237 21.21 -5.15 4.67
C ASN A 237 20.04 -5.39 3.70
N LEU A 238 18.80 -5.35 4.20
CA LEU A 238 17.62 -5.62 3.38
C LEU A 238 17.38 -4.55 2.29
N LEU A 239 17.57 -3.26 2.60
CA LEU A 239 17.53 -2.20 1.59
C LEU A 239 18.66 -2.37 0.56
N GLY A 240 19.86 -2.73 1.02
CA GLY A 240 21.00 -2.99 0.13
C GLY A 240 20.74 -4.12 -0.88
N LYS A 241 19.84 -5.06 -0.57
CA LYS A 241 19.38 -6.08 -1.53
C LYS A 241 18.48 -5.51 -2.61
N VAL A 242 17.58 -4.60 -2.23
CA VAL A 242 16.72 -3.88 -3.18
C VAL A 242 17.57 -3.04 -4.12
N GLU A 243 18.53 -2.28 -3.57
CA GLU A 243 19.52 -1.51 -4.32
C GLU A 243 20.26 -2.41 -5.32
N TRP A 244 20.89 -3.48 -4.83
CA TRP A 244 21.65 -4.38 -5.68
C TRP A 244 20.81 -5.02 -6.79
N LEU A 245 19.58 -5.48 -6.50
CA LEU A 245 18.70 -6.12 -7.49
C LEU A 245 18.29 -5.16 -8.61
N LEU A 246 17.85 -3.95 -8.25
CA LEU A 246 17.38 -2.95 -9.20
C LEU A 246 18.54 -2.36 -10.02
N GLU A 247 19.70 -2.11 -9.39
CA GLU A 247 20.91 -1.67 -10.09
C GLU A 247 21.44 -2.73 -11.07
N THR A 248 21.46 -3.99 -10.62
CA THR A 248 21.94 -5.13 -11.44
C THR A 248 21.05 -5.33 -12.68
N ALA A 249 19.74 -5.15 -12.54
CA ALA A 249 18.79 -5.26 -13.64
C ALA A 249 18.84 -4.06 -14.59
N GLY A 250 19.22 -2.88 -14.10
CA GLY A 250 19.30 -1.65 -14.89
C GLY A 250 17.92 -1.13 -15.34
N ASP A 251 17.82 -0.67 -16.58
CA ASP A 251 16.54 -0.18 -17.12
C ASP A 251 15.63 -1.35 -17.51
N ALA A 252 14.47 -1.47 -16.83
CA ALA A 252 13.50 -2.52 -17.09
C ALA A 252 13.00 -2.56 -18.54
N GLY A 253 12.95 -1.42 -19.24
CA GLY A 253 12.51 -1.37 -20.64
C GLY A 253 13.47 -2.05 -21.62
N THR A 254 14.71 -2.32 -21.19
CA THR A 254 15.75 -2.94 -22.03
C THR A 254 15.91 -4.45 -21.81
N GLN A 255 15.28 -4.98 -20.75
CA GLN A 255 15.41 -6.38 -20.35
C GLN A 255 14.23 -7.22 -20.84
N ALA A 256 14.43 -8.53 -20.96
CA ALA A 256 13.32 -9.44 -21.25
C ALA A 256 12.28 -9.43 -20.11
N PRO A 257 10.96 -9.45 -20.40
CA PRO A 257 9.93 -9.41 -19.36
C PRO A 257 10.06 -10.52 -18.29
N ALA A 258 10.52 -11.70 -18.69
CA ALA A 258 10.78 -12.82 -17.77
C ALA A 258 11.89 -12.50 -16.74
N HIS A 259 12.95 -11.81 -17.17
CA HIS A 259 14.05 -11.41 -16.28
C HIS A 259 13.60 -10.35 -15.29
N ILE A 260 12.76 -9.40 -15.73
CA ILE A 260 12.17 -8.39 -14.85
C ILE A 260 11.21 -9.01 -13.84
N HIS A 261 10.44 -10.02 -14.23
CA HIS A 261 9.58 -10.75 -13.30
C HIS A 261 10.36 -11.43 -12.16
N ILE A 262 11.57 -11.93 -12.45
CA ILE A 262 12.49 -12.48 -11.44
C ILE A 262 12.90 -11.39 -10.43
N ILE A 263 13.27 -10.22 -10.93
CA ILE A 263 13.68 -9.09 -10.08
C ILE A 263 12.50 -8.58 -9.24
N ASP A 264 11.34 -8.35 -9.85
CA ASP A 264 10.10 -7.96 -9.15
C ASP A 264 9.77 -8.94 -8.02
N THR A 265 9.89 -10.25 -8.27
CA THR A 265 9.69 -11.30 -7.27
C THR A 265 10.62 -11.14 -6.06
N LEU A 266 11.92 -10.96 -6.30
CA LEU A 266 12.92 -10.89 -5.23
C LEU A 266 12.85 -9.57 -4.47
N VAL A 267 12.60 -8.45 -5.17
CA VAL A 267 12.44 -7.13 -4.55
C VAL A 267 11.16 -7.09 -3.72
N ALA A 268 10.05 -7.66 -4.20
CA ALA A 268 8.79 -7.72 -3.45
C ALA A 268 8.94 -8.44 -2.10
N ASP A 269 9.76 -9.49 -2.04
CA ASP A 269 10.04 -10.19 -0.79
C ASP A 269 10.83 -9.32 0.21
N ALA A 270 11.75 -8.47 -0.26
CA ALA A 270 12.44 -7.49 0.59
C ALA A 270 11.52 -6.32 1.00
N LEU A 271 10.61 -5.89 0.13
CA LEU A 271 9.61 -4.85 0.46
C LEU A 271 8.56 -5.31 1.49
N SER A 272 8.48 -6.62 1.76
CA SER A 272 7.54 -7.17 2.76
C SER A 272 7.87 -6.73 4.20
N PHE A 273 9.09 -6.21 4.41
CA PHE A 273 9.56 -5.66 5.68
C PHE A 273 9.24 -4.15 5.79
N PRO A 274 8.50 -3.71 6.82
CA PRO A 274 8.19 -2.29 7.00
C PRO A 274 9.43 -1.40 7.13
N SER A 275 10.53 -1.92 7.70
CA SER A 275 11.81 -1.21 7.82
C SER A 275 12.40 -0.84 6.46
N VAL A 276 12.31 -1.72 5.46
CA VAL A 276 12.80 -1.44 4.10
C VAL A 276 12.00 -0.30 3.47
N ILE A 277 10.68 -0.29 3.62
CA ILE A 277 9.84 0.81 3.12
C ILE A 277 10.21 2.13 3.83
N GLN A 278 10.46 2.09 5.14
CA GLN A 278 10.90 3.27 5.90
C GLN A 278 12.25 3.80 5.40
N ASP A 279 13.23 2.91 5.21
CA ASP A 279 14.56 3.28 4.73
C ASP A 279 14.50 3.84 3.29
N MET A 280 13.63 3.30 2.44
CA MET A 280 13.38 3.81 1.08
C MET A 280 12.78 5.21 1.05
N LEU A 281 11.94 5.55 2.02
CA LEU A 281 11.36 6.88 2.17
C LEU A 281 12.32 7.88 2.83
N GLY A 282 13.35 7.38 3.52
CA GLY A 282 14.24 8.19 4.33
C GLY A 282 13.53 8.87 5.51
N ARG A 283 14.01 10.05 5.87
CA ARG A 283 13.49 10.85 6.98
C ARG A 283 12.13 11.43 6.63
N GLN A 284 11.12 11.02 7.38
CA GLN A 284 9.75 11.52 7.25
C GLN A 284 9.34 12.26 8.54
N PRO A 285 8.73 13.46 8.46
CA PRO A 285 8.39 14.25 9.63
C PRO A 285 7.28 13.60 10.47
N ASP A 286 6.35 12.92 9.80
CA ASP A 286 5.22 12.24 10.41
C ASP A 286 4.68 11.13 9.51
N LEU A 287 3.80 10.29 10.05
CA LEU A 287 3.23 9.16 9.33
C LEU A 287 2.34 9.63 8.17
N GLY A 288 1.60 10.74 8.33
CA GLY A 288 0.76 11.30 7.27
C GLY A 288 1.56 11.61 6.01
N THR A 289 2.72 12.24 6.17
CA THR A 289 3.65 12.55 5.08
C THR A 289 4.20 11.25 4.48
N ALA A 290 4.64 10.30 5.31
CA ALA A 290 5.13 9.01 4.83
C ALA A 290 4.08 8.26 3.97
N LEU A 291 2.80 8.24 4.36
CA LEU A 291 1.74 7.59 3.57
C LEU A 291 1.50 8.28 2.22
N ASN A 292 1.60 9.61 2.17
CA ASN A 292 1.52 10.35 0.90
C ASN A 292 2.73 10.06 -0.01
N ARG A 293 3.93 9.89 0.56
CA ARG A 293 5.12 9.49 -0.20
C ARG A 293 5.03 8.05 -0.71
N ILE A 294 4.38 7.14 0.02
CA ILE A 294 4.07 5.79 -0.49
C ILE A 294 3.10 5.86 -1.69
N LEU A 295 2.11 6.76 -1.66
CA LEU A 295 1.25 7.01 -2.81
C LEU A 295 2.05 7.53 -4.01
N ASP A 296 3.01 8.43 -3.81
CA ASP A 296 3.91 8.88 -4.89
C ASP A 296 4.66 7.69 -5.53
N ILE A 297 5.14 6.73 -4.74
CA ILE A 297 5.81 5.51 -5.25
C ILE A 297 4.85 4.67 -6.08
N LEU A 298 3.63 4.47 -5.61
CA LEU A 298 2.61 3.67 -6.30
C LEU A 298 2.10 4.33 -7.59
N GLU A 299 2.15 5.65 -7.66
CA GLU A 299 1.72 6.48 -8.80
C GLU A 299 2.85 6.71 -9.81
N GLY A 300 4.10 6.41 -9.46
CA GLY A 300 5.27 6.68 -10.31
C GLY A 300 5.82 8.10 -10.22
N THR A 301 5.30 8.91 -9.30
CA THR A 301 5.60 10.34 -9.19
C THR A 301 6.59 10.64 -8.06
N PHE A 302 7.17 9.60 -7.44
CA PHE A 302 8.14 9.78 -6.36
C PHE A 302 9.43 10.42 -6.87
N GLU A 303 9.69 11.65 -6.42
CA GLU A 303 10.96 12.34 -6.62
C GLU A 303 11.69 12.49 -5.29
N PRO A 304 12.93 11.98 -5.13
CA PRO A 304 13.70 12.11 -3.90
C PRO A 304 13.98 13.58 -3.56
N GLN A 305 13.75 13.99 -2.31
CA GLN A 305 14.14 15.31 -1.84
C GLN A 305 15.39 15.23 -0.97
N GLU A 306 16.33 16.17 -1.13
CA GLU A 306 17.61 16.17 -0.39
C GLU A 306 17.42 16.08 1.14
N ARG A 307 16.39 16.75 1.68
CA ARG A 307 16.09 16.78 3.13
C ARG A 307 15.62 15.43 3.67
N GLU A 308 14.96 14.63 2.84
CA GLU A 308 14.47 13.30 3.21
C GLU A 308 15.63 12.30 3.28
N MET A 309 16.71 12.53 2.53
CA MET A 309 17.80 11.55 2.37
C MET A 309 17.29 10.19 1.88
N ALA A 310 16.22 10.19 1.08
CA ALA A 310 15.69 8.99 0.46
C ALA A 310 16.70 8.45 -0.60
N PRO A 311 16.98 7.14 -0.62
CA PRO A 311 17.84 6.53 -1.64
C PRO A 311 17.30 6.77 -3.06
N ALA A 312 18.19 7.03 -4.02
CA ALA A 312 17.81 7.24 -5.42
C ALA A 312 17.11 6.02 -6.04
N ILE A 313 17.38 4.82 -5.52
CA ILE A 313 16.74 3.59 -5.99
C ILE A 313 15.22 3.59 -5.81
N THR A 314 14.70 4.33 -4.84
CA THR A 314 13.25 4.44 -4.59
C THR A 314 12.52 5.03 -5.80
N GLN A 315 13.14 6.01 -6.48
CA GLN A 315 12.61 6.56 -7.73
C GLN A 315 12.61 5.52 -8.86
N VAL A 316 13.65 4.67 -8.94
CA VAL A 316 13.73 3.61 -9.95
C VAL A 316 12.58 2.62 -9.76
N LEU A 317 12.34 2.15 -8.53
CA LEU A 317 11.21 1.28 -8.22
C LEU A 317 9.87 1.94 -8.54
N SER A 318 9.69 3.21 -8.15
CA SER A 318 8.49 4.00 -8.45
C SER A 318 8.19 4.01 -9.95
N ARG A 319 9.21 4.26 -10.80
CA ARG A 319 9.06 4.21 -12.25
C ARG A 319 8.69 2.81 -12.75
N TRP A 320 9.33 1.76 -12.24
CA TRP A 320 9.01 0.37 -12.60
C TRP A 320 7.56 0.00 -12.27
N ILE A 321 7.05 0.46 -11.13
CA ILE A 321 5.65 0.26 -10.73
C ILE A 321 4.70 0.95 -11.71
N ALA A 322 4.99 2.20 -12.08
CA ALA A 322 4.11 3.00 -12.93
C ALA A 322 4.02 2.50 -14.38
N ILE A 323 5.12 1.97 -14.93
CA ILE A 323 5.13 1.35 -16.27
C ILE A 323 4.61 -0.09 -16.27
N GLY A 324 4.27 -0.65 -15.10
CA GLY A 324 3.68 -1.99 -14.98
C GLY A 324 4.69 -3.14 -14.99
N HIS A 325 5.97 -2.85 -14.76
CA HIS A 325 7.05 -3.85 -14.73
C HIS A 325 7.25 -4.50 -13.34
N ALA A 326 6.72 -3.91 -12.27
CA ALA A 326 6.85 -4.44 -10.90
C ALA A 326 5.51 -4.69 -10.20
N PRO A 327 4.64 -5.60 -10.71
CA PRO A 327 3.32 -5.85 -10.15
C PRO A 327 3.36 -6.43 -8.73
N GLN A 328 4.30 -7.33 -8.39
CA GLN A 328 4.40 -7.88 -7.03
C GLN A 328 4.89 -6.82 -6.04
N CYS A 329 5.88 -6.00 -6.42
CA CYS A 329 6.32 -4.87 -5.59
C CYS A 329 5.18 -3.89 -5.34
N ARG A 330 4.42 -3.54 -6.39
CA ARG A 330 3.24 -2.68 -6.27
C ARG A 330 2.24 -3.26 -5.27
N GLN A 331 1.95 -4.57 -5.36
CA GLN A 331 1.05 -5.25 -4.43
C GLN A 331 1.53 -5.13 -2.99
N VAL A 332 2.80 -5.47 -2.71
CA VAL A 332 3.37 -5.45 -1.35
C VAL A 332 3.38 -4.04 -0.75
N VAL A 333 3.80 -3.03 -1.53
CA VAL A 333 3.79 -1.63 -1.08
C VAL A 333 2.36 -1.15 -0.81
N PHE A 334 1.41 -1.53 -1.66
CA PHE A 334 0.00 -1.21 -1.47
C PHE A 334 -0.59 -1.90 -0.23
N GLU A 335 -0.26 -3.16 0.06
CA GLU A 335 -0.63 -3.83 1.31
C GLU A 335 -0.11 -3.09 2.55
N GLY A 336 1.16 -2.65 2.49
CA GLY A 336 1.80 -1.87 3.54
C GLY A 336 1.09 -0.55 3.81
N LEU A 337 0.69 0.15 2.73
CA LEU A 337 -0.11 1.36 2.79
C LEU A 337 -1.45 1.09 3.50
N LEU A 338 -2.23 0.10 3.01
CA LEU A 338 -3.53 -0.23 3.58
C LEU A 338 -3.45 -0.60 5.07
N ARG A 339 -2.44 -1.37 5.47
CA ARG A 339 -2.22 -1.74 6.88
C ARG A 339 -1.96 -0.51 7.75
N SER A 340 -1.13 0.41 7.27
CA SER A 340 -0.82 1.66 7.99
C SER A 340 -2.02 2.60 8.07
N ILE A 341 -2.85 2.65 7.03
CA ILE A 341 -4.12 3.40 7.03
C ILE A 341 -5.11 2.81 8.03
N ARG A 342 -5.25 1.48 8.10
CA ARG A 342 -6.15 0.81 9.06
C ARG A 342 -5.71 1.00 10.52
N GLY A 343 -4.43 1.25 10.75
CA GLY A 343 -3.87 1.44 12.09
C GLY A 343 -4.50 2.61 12.84
N THR A 344 -4.40 2.59 14.16
CA THR A 344 -4.88 3.67 15.04
C THR A 344 -3.79 4.66 15.43
N GLN A 345 -2.57 4.49 14.92
CA GLN A 345 -1.47 5.43 15.17
C GLN A 345 -1.81 6.81 14.59
N PRO A 346 -1.57 7.90 15.34
CA PRO A 346 -1.73 9.25 14.82
C PRO A 346 -0.87 9.48 13.58
N LEU A 347 -1.45 10.12 12.54
CA LEU A 347 -0.71 10.54 11.35
C LEU A 347 0.26 11.68 11.63
N ALA A 348 -0.15 12.59 12.54
CA ALA A 348 0.64 13.70 13.00
C ALA A 348 0.49 13.82 14.52
N ARG A 349 1.46 14.45 15.17
CA ARG A 349 1.51 14.59 16.65
C ARG A 349 0.37 15.43 17.21
N ASP A 350 -0.01 16.48 16.50
CA ASP A 350 -1.05 17.42 16.90
C ASP A 350 -2.44 16.97 16.41
N PRO A 351 -3.50 16.98 17.24
CA PRO A 351 -4.84 16.52 16.84
C PRO A 351 -5.42 17.22 15.61
N GLU A 352 -5.24 18.54 15.46
CA GLU A 352 -5.76 19.27 14.30
C GLU A 352 -5.01 18.85 13.03
N ARG A 353 -3.67 18.82 13.10
CA ARG A 353 -2.83 18.30 12.00
C ARG A 353 -3.11 16.84 11.68
N ASN A 354 -3.44 16.02 12.67
CA ASN A 354 -3.76 14.61 12.46
C ASN A 354 -5.05 14.47 11.62
N ARG A 355 -6.09 15.25 11.95
CA ARG A 355 -7.34 15.26 11.19
C ARG A 355 -7.16 15.84 9.79
N SER A 356 -6.40 16.93 9.64
CA SER A 356 -6.13 17.51 8.31
C SER A 356 -5.25 16.62 7.44
N ALA A 357 -4.25 15.95 8.01
CA ALA A 357 -3.43 14.96 7.31
C ALA A 357 -4.27 13.76 6.82
N TYR A 358 -5.25 13.33 7.63
CA TYR A 358 -6.17 12.26 7.23
C TYR A 358 -7.09 12.70 6.09
N ALA A 359 -7.65 13.91 6.17
CA ALA A 359 -8.47 14.47 5.10
C ALA A 359 -7.67 14.63 3.79
N ALA A 360 -6.41 15.08 3.87
CA ALA A 360 -5.52 15.16 2.73
C ALA A 360 -5.25 13.78 2.11
N LEU A 361 -5.04 12.75 2.93
CA LEU A 361 -4.86 11.38 2.48
C LEU A 361 -6.12 10.82 1.80
N VAL A 362 -7.31 11.05 2.37
CA VAL A 362 -8.61 10.67 1.78
C VAL A 362 -8.80 11.35 0.42
N ALA A 363 -8.53 12.65 0.33
CA ALA A 363 -8.61 13.40 -0.90
C ALA A 363 -7.62 12.88 -1.95
N ARG A 364 -6.39 12.57 -1.55
CA ARG A 364 -5.36 12.04 -2.44
C ARG A 364 -5.66 10.63 -2.94
N ALA A 365 -6.25 9.78 -2.11
CA ALA A 365 -6.67 8.44 -2.51
C ALA A 365 -7.75 8.47 -3.61
N MET A 366 -8.50 9.57 -3.72
CA MET A 366 -9.51 9.77 -4.77
C MET A 366 -8.87 10.36 -6.03
N THR A 367 -8.96 9.63 -7.15
CA THR A 367 -8.46 10.06 -8.45
C THR A 367 -9.64 10.41 -9.39
N PRO A 368 -9.37 11.09 -10.52
CA PRO A 368 -10.38 11.30 -11.56
C PRO A 368 -11.00 9.99 -12.06
N GLN A 369 -10.27 8.86 -11.98
CA GLN A 369 -10.74 7.55 -12.41
C GLN A 369 -11.53 6.80 -11.32
N GLY A 370 -11.45 7.22 -10.06
CA GLY A 370 -12.15 6.61 -8.92
C GLY A 370 -11.26 6.51 -7.70
N LEU A 371 -11.62 5.66 -6.73
CA LEU A 371 -10.80 5.46 -5.54
C LEU A 371 -9.60 4.56 -5.87
N ASN A 372 -8.37 5.05 -5.65
CA ASN A 372 -7.15 4.26 -5.87
C ASN A 372 -7.17 3.03 -4.95
N GLY A 373 -7.13 1.83 -5.54
CA GLY A 373 -7.24 0.58 -4.80
C GLY A 373 -8.67 0.13 -4.46
N GLY A 374 -9.69 0.87 -4.92
CA GLY A 374 -11.11 0.53 -4.84
C GLY A 374 -11.57 0.13 -3.45
N ARG A 375 -12.39 -0.92 -3.38
CA ARG A 375 -12.93 -1.54 -2.17
C ARG A 375 -11.96 -1.65 -1.00
N ARG A 376 -10.72 -2.08 -1.27
CA ARG A 376 -9.70 -2.32 -0.23
C ARG A 376 -9.25 -1.02 0.43
N MET A 377 -9.10 0.04 -0.37
CA MET A 377 -8.84 1.38 0.12
C MET A 377 -10.04 1.95 0.87
N ALA A 378 -11.26 1.76 0.36
CA ALA A 378 -12.49 2.23 1.02
C ALA A 378 -12.63 1.65 2.44
N GLU A 379 -12.40 0.35 2.58
CA GLU A 379 -12.42 -0.32 3.89
C GLU A 379 -11.29 0.17 4.80
N ALA A 380 -10.08 0.35 4.25
CA ALA A 380 -8.95 0.86 5.01
C ALA A 380 -9.20 2.27 5.54
N LEU A 381 -9.73 3.18 4.71
CA LEU A 381 -10.10 4.54 5.12
C LEU A 381 -11.25 4.54 6.14
N THR A 382 -12.22 3.63 6.02
CA THR A 382 -13.31 3.55 7.01
C THR A 382 -12.80 3.05 8.35
N THR A 383 -11.97 2.01 8.35
CA THR A 383 -11.37 1.44 9.56
C THR A 383 -10.40 2.42 10.20
N GLY A 384 -9.56 3.07 9.39
CA GLY A 384 -8.57 4.05 9.84
C GLY A 384 -9.19 5.24 10.55
N TYR A 385 -10.40 5.65 10.15
CA TYR A 385 -11.11 6.78 10.76
C TYR A 385 -11.44 6.54 12.25
N LEU A 386 -11.50 5.28 12.70
CA LEU A 386 -11.73 4.94 14.11
C LEU A 386 -10.71 5.58 15.06
N ARG A 387 -9.53 6.00 14.57
CA ARG A 387 -8.55 6.76 15.37
C ARG A 387 -9.08 8.09 15.93
N PHE A 388 -10.17 8.61 15.38
CA PHE A 388 -10.78 9.87 15.80
C PHE A 388 -12.04 9.68 16.66
N LEU A 389 -12.44 8.43 16.92
CA LEU A 389 -13.68 8.07 17.59
C LEU A 389 -13.38 7.34 18.90
N GLU A 390 -14.19 7.61 19.91
CA GLU A 390 -14.16 6.85 21.17
C GLU A 390 -15.03 5.57 21.07
N GLN A 391 -16.05 5.60 20.21
CA GLN A 391 -16.98 4.50 20.00
C GLN A 391 -16.37 3.42 19.11
N GLY A 392 -16.42 2.17 19.59
CA GLY A 392 -16.08 0.98 18.81
C GLY A 392 -17.31 0.30 18.19
N GLY A 393 -17.10 -0.90 17.63
CA GLY A 393 -18.19 -1.76 17.18
C GLY A 393 -18.98 -1.20 15.99
N GLY A 394 -20.29 -1.52 15.93
CA GLY A 394 -21.16 -1.09 14.83
C GLY A 394 -21.43 0.41 14.79
N GLU A 395 -21.55 1.05 15.95
CA GLU A 395 -21.72 2.51 16.03
C GLU A 395 -20.47 3.23 15.51
N GLY A 396 -19.28 2.83 15.98
CA GLY A 396 -18.01 3.36 15.48
C GLY A 396 -17.88 3.20 13.97
N ARG A 397 -18.26 2.05 13.40
CA ARG A 397 -18.26 1.85 11.93
C ARG A 397 -19.18 2.83 11.21
N ARG A 398 -20.40 3.06 11.69
CA ARG A 398 -21.33 4.00 11.05
C ARG A 398 -20.83 5.44 11.12
N LEU A 399 -20.30 5.85 12.28
CA LEU A 399 -19.66 7.17 12.45
C LEU A 399 -18.43 7.33 11.56
N SER A 400 -17.63 6.27 11.37
CA SER A 400 -16.50 6.30 10.43
C SER A 400 -16.94 6.49 8.98
N ILE A 401 -18.04 5.84 8.56
CA ILE A 401 -18.60 6.02 7.22
C ILE A 401 -18.99 7.49 7.01
N ASP A 402 -19.67 8.10 7.98
CA ASP A 402 -20.01 9.52 7.97
C ASP A 402 -18.76 10.40 7.88
N GLY A 403 -17.79 10.11 8.75
CA GLY A 403 -16.56 10.86 8.89
C GLY A 403 -15.75 10.93 7.60
N VAL A 404 -15.53 9.79 6.93
CA VAL A 404 -14.81 9.73 5.66
C VAL A 404 -15.64 10.39 4.54
N THR A 405 -16.94 10.14 4.49
CA THR A 405 -17.83 10.74 3.47
C THR A 405 -17.85 12.26 3.58
N ALA A 406 -17.84 12.81 4.79
CA ALA A 406 -17.80 14.26 5.03
C ALA A 406 -16.49 14.91 4.60
N MET A 407 -15.38 14.16 4.57
CA MET A 407 -14.07 14.65 4.10
C MET A 407 -13.98 14.73 2.56
N LEU A 408 -14.88 14.05 1.83
CA LEU A 408 -14.92 14.09 0.38
C LEU A 408 -15.73 15.31 -0.10
N PRO A 409 -15.19 16.17 -0.98
CA PRO A 409 -15.83 17.43 -1.33
C PRO A 409 -16.98 17.26 -2.33
N SER A 410 -16.84 16.37 -3.33
CA SER A 410 -17.82 16.22 -4.42
C SER A 410 -18.84 15.12 -4.14
N GLY A 411 -20.06 15.29 -4.65
CA GLY A 411 -21.10 14.25 -4.55
C GLY A 411 -20.70 12.96 -5.26
N ARG A 412 -19.97 13.08 -6.39
CA ARG A 412 -19.42 11.95 -7.14
C ARG A 412 -18.44 11.13 -6.29
N ASP A 413 -17.49 11.78 -5.63
CA ASP A 413 -16.46 11.08 -4.85
C ASP A 413 -17.05 10.38 -3.64
N ARG A 414 -18.01 11.03 -2.97
CA ARG A 414 -18.81 10.42 -1.90
C ARG A 414 -19.54 9.18 -2.38
N ALA A 415 -20.20 9.25 -3.54
CA ALA A 415 -20.93 8.13 -4.10
C ALA A 415 -20.02 6.98 -4.52
N ILE A 416 -18.85 7.25 -5.12
CA ILE A 416 -17.85 6.22 -5.44
C ILE A 416 -17.33 5.55 -4.17
N PHE A 417 -16.93 6.33 -3.16
CA PHE A 417 -16.45 5.77 -1.90
C PHE A 417 -17.49 4.82 -1.27
N LEU A 418 -18.76 5.23 -1.22
CA LEU A 418 -19.84 4.40 -0.68
C LEU A 418 -20.11 3.15 -1.53
N ALA A 419 -20.05 3.26 -2.86
CA ALA A 419 -20.23 2.13 -3.78
C ALA A 419 -19.08 1.10 -3.65
N GLU A 420 -17.84 1.56 -3.58
CA GLU A 420 -16.66 0.71 -3.33
C GLU A 420 -16.74 0.05 -1.95
N LEU A 421 -17.12 0.82 -0.91
CA LEU A 421 -17.27 0.30 0.44
C LEU A 421 -18.35 -0.78 0.50
N ALA A 422 -19.47 -0.61 -0.19
CA ALA A 422 -20.55 -1.60 -0.23
C ALA A 422 -20.07 -2.99 -0.68
N GLY A 423 -19.05 -3.05 -1.54
CA GLY A 423 -18.48 -4.31 -2.03
C GLY A 423 -17.53 -5.02 -1.06
N THR A 424 -17.39 -4.53 0.18
CA THR A 424 -16.50 -5.07 1.23
C THR A 424 -17.28 -5.77 2.32
N ASP A 425 -16.63 -6.62 3.11
CA ASP A 425 -17.25 -7.26 4.28
C ASP A 425 -17.78 -6.24 5.29
N LEU A 426 -17.05 -5.15 5.49
CA LEU A 426 -17.47 -4.05 6.36
C LEU A 426 -18.75 -3.40 5.82
N GLY A 427 -18.77 -3.06 4.52
CA GLY A 427 -19.92 -2.44 3.87
C GLY A 427 -21.15 -3.34 3.85
N GLN A 428 -20.97 -4.66 3.68
CA GLN A 428 -22.08 -5.61 3.76
C GLN A 428 -22.67 -5.70 5.17
N ARG A 429 -21.83 -5.61 6.22
CA ARG A 429 -22.31 -5.58 7.62
C ARG A 429 -23.08 -4.29 7.97
N GLU A 430 -22.72 -3.15 7.35
CA GLU A 430 -23.39 -1.86 7.57
C GLU A 430 -24.19 -1.40 6.33
N LYS A 431 -24.72 -2.34 5.56
CA LYS A 431 -25.33 -2.11 4.24
C LYS A 431 -26.43 -1.05 4.24
N ASP A 432 -27.32 -1.06 5.22
CA ASP A 432 -28.41 -0.08 5.33
C ASP A 432 -27.87 1.33 5.56
N SER A 433 -26.78 1.45 6.32
CA SER A 433 -26.09 2.72 6.57
C SER A 433 -25.46 3.26 5.29
N VAL A 434 -24.82 2.39 4.51
CA VAL A 434 -24.20 2.75 3.21
C VAL A 434 -25.29 3.17 2.21
N LEU A 435 -26.35 2.39 2.05
CA LEU A 435 -27.46 2.69 1.14
C LEU A 435 -28.20 3.97 1.54
N GLY A 436 -28.42 4.21 2.83
CA GLY A 436 -29.05 5.42 3.34
C GLY A 436 -28.31 6.70 2.94
N ARG A 437 -26.99 6.63 2.73
CA ARG A 437 -26.14 7.75 2.29
C ARG A 437 -25.97 7.82 0.78
N LEU A 438 -25.93 6.67 0.10
CA LEU A 438 -25.75 6.61 -1.34
C LEU A 438 -27.02 7.04 -2.09
N ARG A 439 -28.21 6.64 -1.64
CA ARG A 439 -29.47 6.94 -2.33
C ARG A 439 -29.74 8.44 -2.51
N PRO A 440 -29.57 9.31 -1.49
CA PRO A 440 -29.76 10.75 -1.67
C PRO A 440 -28.78 11.40 -2.65
N LEU A 441 -27.55 10.88 -2.73
CA LEU A 441 -26.52 11.36 -3.68
C LEU A 441 -26.88 11.02 -5.13
N LEU A 442 -27.67 9.97 -5.36
CA LEU A 442 -28.13 9.53 -6.67
C LEU A 442 -29.66 9.69 -6.82
N GLY A 443 -30.26 10.55 -5.99
CA GLY A 443 -31.69 10.76 -5.91
C GLY A 443 -32.22 11.79 -6.91
N PRO A 444 -33.55 12.01 -6.94
CA PRO A 444 -34.17 13.04 -7.76
C PRO A 444 -33.59 14.44 -7.49
N GLY A 445 -33.39 15.23 -8.55
CA GLY A 445 -32.83 16.57 -8.47
C GLY A 445 -31.30 16.63 -8.40
N GLN A 446 -30.61 15.49 -8.48
CA GLN A 446 -29.16 15.47 -8.73
C GLN A 446 -28.89 15.66 -10.22
N ASP A 447 -27.80 16.34 -10.54
CA ASP A 447 -27.33 16.52 -11.91
C ASP A 447 -25.80 16.35 -11.98
N VAL A 448 -25.24 16.30 -13.18
CA VAL A 448 -23.78 16.17 -13.39
C VAL A 448 -23.01 17.33 -12.76
N ASN A 449 -23.55 18.55 -12.77
CA ASN A 449 -22.87 19.74 -12.24
C ASN A 449 -22.84 19.75 -10.70
N ARG A 450 -23.83 19.17 -10.02
CA ARG A 450 -23.86 18.99 -8.55
C ARG A 450 -22.92 17.88 -8.12
N LEU A 451 -22.84 16.81 -8.90
CA LEU A 451 -22.00 15.65 -8.58
C LEU A 451 -20.51 15.94 -8.81
N VAL A 452 -20.16 16.58 -9.93
CA VAL A 452 -18.77 16.76 -10.37
C VAL A 452 -18.29 18.22 -10.24
N GLY A 453 -19.20 19.19 -10.29
CA GLY A 453 -18.90 20.62 -10.24
C GLY A 453 -19.08 21.33 -11.57
N LEU A 454 -19.60 22.56 -11.54
CA LEU A 454 -19.94 23.34 -12.74
C LEU A 454 -18.70 23.66 -13.61
N GLN A 455 -17.56 23.96 -12.99
CA GLN A 455 -16.34 24.44 -13.65
C GLN A 455 -15.56 23.34 -14.39
N VAL A 456 -15.91 22.07 -14.21
CA VAL A 456 -15.19 20.97 -14.84
C VAL A 456 -15.55 20.90 -16.34
N PRO A 457 -14.57 20.77 -17.26
CA PRO A 457 -14.86 20.64 -18.69
C PRO A 457 -15.66 19.36 -19.02
N LEU A 458 -16.32 19.34 -20.19
CA LEU A 458 -17.22 18.26 -20.59
C LEU A 458 -16.57 16.87 -20.56
N LYS A 459 -15.39 16.70 -21.19
CA LYS A 459 -14.74 15.38 -21.28
C LYS A 459 -14.40 14.81 -19.88
N PRO A 460 -13.71 15.54 -18.99
CA PRO A 460 -13.50 15.09 -17.62
C PRO A 460 -14.79 14.84 -16.83
N LYS A 461 -15.86 15.63 -17.05
CA LYS A 461 -17.17 15.37 -16.43
C LYS A 461 -17.73 14.01 -16.82
N MET A 462 -17.73 13.69 -18.12
CA MET A 462 -18.28 12.42 -18.60
C MET A 462 -17.43 11.24 -18.13
N GLN A 463 -16.09 11.37 -18.14
CA GLN A 463 -15.18 10.37 -17.56
C GLN A 463 -15.45 10.14 -16.06
N ALA A 464 -15.65 11.20 -15.28
CA ALA A 464 -15.93 11.11 -13.85
C ALA A 464 -17.28 10.40 -13.56
N MET A 465 -18.31 10.71 -14.36
CA MET A 465 -19.61 10.04 -14.29
C MET A 465 -19.54 8.59 -14.77
N ALA A 466 -18.68 8.30 -15.74
CA ALA A 466 -18.47 6.94 -16.23
C ALA A 466 -17.84 6.03 -15.17
N SER A 467 -16.86 6.56 -14.42
CA SER A 467 -16.30 5.90 -13.24
C SER A 467 -17.34 5.67 -12.15
N LEU A 468 -18.21 6.64 -11.89
CA LEU A 468 -19.28 6.50 -10.91
C LEU A 468 -20.27 5.39 -11.31
N TYR A 469 -20.70 5.37 -12.58
CA TYR A 469 -21.56 4.32 -13.10
C TYR A 469 -20.93 2.92 -12.89
N ARG A 470 -19.64 2.77 -13.22
CA ARG A 470 -18.91 1.51 -13.02
C ARG A 470 -18.87 1.10 -11.54
N ALA A 471 -18.46 2.01 -10.65
CA ALA A 471 -18.37 1.73 -9.22
C ALA A 471 -19.72 1.30 -8.62
N VAL A 472 -20.82 1.95 -9.01
CA VAL A 472 -22.17 1.60 -8.58
C VAL A 472 -22.58 0.22 -9.12
N ASN A 473 -22.34 -0.04 -10.40
CA ASN A 473 -22.69 -1.31 -11.04
C ASN A 473 -21.90 -2.49 -10.44
N GLU A 474 -20.64 -2.25 -10.06
CA GLU A 474 -19.75 -3.25 -9.46
C GLU A 474 -19.82 -3.27 -7.91
N SER A 475 -20.73 -2.51 -7.29
CA SER A 475 -20.80 -2.36 -5.82
C SER A 475 -21.25 -3.62 -5.07
N GLY A 476 -21.86 -4.60 -5.74
CA GLY A 476 -22.46 -5.78 -5.10
C GLY A 476 -23.73 -5.47 -4.30
N LEU A 477 -24.32 -4.29 -4.46
CA LEU A 477 -25.62 -3.94 -3.87
C LEU A 477 -26.77 -4.61 -4.66
N PRO A 478 -27.87 -5.03 -4.01
CA PRO A 478 -29.03 -5.57 -4.72
C PRO A 478 -29.67 -4.57 -5.68
N GLU A 479 -29.69 -3.29 -5.28
CA GLU A 479 -30.23 -2.17 -6.07
C GLU A 479 -29.17 -1.55 -7.01
N ALA A 480 -28.01 -2.20 -7.21
CA ALA A 480 -26.93 -1.66 -8.03
C ALA A 480 -27.39 -1.29 -9.44
N ALA A 481 -28.21 -2.16 -10.06
CA ALA A 481 -28.74 -1.91 -11.40
C ALA A 481 -29.66 -0.68 -11.44
N GLU A 482 -30.54 -0.51 -10.46
CA GLU A 482 -31.45 0.65 -10.37
C GLU A 482 -30.67 1.95 -10.12
N LEU A 483 -29.68 1.91 -9.22
CA LEU A 483 -28.82 3.07 -8.95
C LEU A 483 -27.95 3.42 -10.16
N ALA A 484 -27.43 2.42 -10.88
CA ALA A 484 -26.70 2.63 -12.12
C ALA A 484 -27.58 3.23 -13.22
N ASP A 485 -28.84 2.78 -13.36
CA ASP A 485 -29.80 3.36 -14.30
C ASP A 485 -30.15 4.83 -13.95
N ARG A 486 -30.14 5.19 -12.67
CA ARG A 486 -30.26 6.61 -12.25
C ARG A 486 -29.05 7.42 -12.66
N VAL A 487 -27.84 6.92 -12.45
CA VAL A 487 -26.61 7.58 -12.91
C VAL A 487 -26.64 7.76 -14.44
N ASP A 488 -27.06 6.72 -15.17
CA ASP A 488 -27.23 6.75 -16.62
C ASP A 488 -28.23 7.83 -17.06
N SER A 489 -29.36 7.95 -16.35
CA SER A 489 -30.38 8.97 -16.61
C SER A 489 -29.86 10.39 -16.35
N ILE A 490 -29.12 10.60 -15.25
CA ILE A 490 -28.50 11.90 -14.95
C ILE A 490 -27.55 12.36 -16.07
N VAL A 491 -26.76 11.43 -16.64
CA VAL A 491 -25.85 11.73 -17.76
C VAL A 491 -26.63 12.04 -19.03
N ALA A 492 -27.65 11.24 -19.35
CA ALA A 492 -28.50 11.44 -20.52
C ALA A 492 -29.23 12.80 -20.48
N ASP A 493 -29.83 13.15 -19.34
CA ASP A 493 -30.53 14.42 -19.13
C ASP A 493 -29.59 15.61 -19.27
N TYR A 494 -28.36 15.50 -18.77
CA TYR A 494 -27.34 16.54 -18.91
C TYR A 494 -26.95 16.77 -20.37
N ILE A 495 -26.79 15.69 -21.15
CA ILE A 495 -26.44 15.76 -22.58
C ILE A 495 -27.52 16.50 -23.37
N VAL A 496 -28.79 16.19 -23.10
CA VAL A 496 -29.94 16.85 -23.74
C VAL A 496 -30.03 18.32 -23.30
N THR A 497 -30.06 18.57 -21.99
CA THR A 497 -30.29 19.92 -21.45
C THR A 497 -29.15 20.89 -21.77
N SER A 498 -27.91 20.38 -21.86
CA SER A 498 -26.74 21.20 -22.19
C SER A 498 -26.46 21.30 -23.70
N HIS A 499 -27.32 20.71 -24.53
CA HIS A 499 -27.17 20.61 -25.98
C HIS A 499 -25.79 20.10 -26.40
N VAL A 500 -25.32 19.03 -25.75
CA VAL A 500 -23.95 18.52 -25.94
C VAL A 500 -23.77 17.96 -27.34
N ILE A 501 -24.74 17.18 -27.82
CA ILE A 501 -24.65 16.54 -29.15
C ILE A 501 -24.69 17.62 -30.24
N GLU A 502 -25.56 18.61 -30.11
CA GLU A 502 -25.71 19.71 -31.06
C GLU A 502 -24.43 20.55 -31.15
N LYS A 503 -23.76 20.78 -30.01
CA LYS A 503 -22.45 21.48 -29.97
C LYS A 503 -21.33 20.65 -30.59
N LEU A 504 -21.34 19.32 -30.40
CA LEU A 504 -20.35 18.43 -31.00
C LEU A 504 -20.58 18.25 -32.50
N ASP A 505 -21.84 18.32 -32.94
CA ASP A 505 -22.30 18.15 -34.31
C ASP A 505 -22.63 19.49 -35.02
N ASP A 506 -21.85 20.53 -34.75
CA ASP A 506 -22.03 21.87 -35.33
C ASP A 506 -22.04 21.82 -36.88
N PRO A 507 -23.15 22.23 -37.54
CA PRO A 507 -23.27 22.22 -38.99
C PRO A 507 -22.23 23.07 -39.73
N SER A 508 -21.59 24.05 -39.08
CA SER A 508 -20.55 24.88 -39.68
C SER A 508 -19.23 24.14 -39.91
N ALA A 509 -19.02 23.01 -39.23
CA ALA A 509 -17.82 22.18 -39.39
C ALA A 509 -18.00 21.12 -40.49
N ASN A 510 -16.88 20.72 -41.12
CA ASN A 510 -16.86 19.61 -42.08
C ASN A 510 -17.35 18.31 -41.43
N LEU A 511 -18.09 17.50 -42.19
CA LEU A 511 -18.65 16.21 -41.75
C LEU A 511 -17.61 15.30 -41.08
N ARG A 512 -16.36 15.27 -41.59
CA ARG A 512 -15.25 14.51 -40.99
C ARG A 512 -15.02 14.87 -39.54
N ILE A 513 -14.96 16.18 -39.26
CA ILE A 513 -14.64 16.70 -37.93
C ILE A 513 -15.79 16.38 -36.97
N ARG A 514 -17.03 16.60 -37.41
CA ARG A 514 -18.24 16.33 -36.64
C ARG A 514 -18.37 14.85 -36.26
N ALA A 515 -18.29 13.97 -37.27
CA ALA A 515 -18.36 12.52 -37.07
C ALA A 515 -17.21 12.01 -36.18
N THR A 516 -15.99 12.53 -36.37
CA THR A 516 -14.84 12.17 -35.51
C THR A 516 -15.04 12.62 -34.06
N ARG A 517 -15.56 13.84 -33.82
CA ARG A 517 -15.86 14.34 -32.46
C ARG A 517 -16.92 13.49 -31.76
N LEU A 518 -18.00 13.12 -32.45
CA LEU A 518 -19.04 12.24 -31.91
C LEU A 518 -18.48 10.85 -31.58
N MET A 519 -17.62 10.29 -32.45
CA MET A 519 -16.97 9.00 -32.20
C MET A 519 -16.00 9.04 -31.02
N GLN A 520 -15.19 10.10 -30.89
CA GLN A 520 -14.31 10.29 -29.75
C GLN A 520 -15.08 10.48 -28.44
N PHE A 521 -16.25 11.13 -28.50
CA PHE A 521 -17.15 11.29 -27.36
C PHE A 521 -17.83 9.97 -26.95
N ALA A 522 -18.15 9.10 -27.92
CA ALA A 522 -18.73 7.77 -27.70
C ALA A 522 -17.74 6.69 -27.21
N ALA A 523 -16.45 7.03 -27.10
CA ALA A 523 -15.42 6.12 -26.63
C ALA A 523 -15.74 5.59 -25.22
N ASN A 524 -15.42 4.31 -24.97
CA ASN A 524 -15.77 3.58 -23.75
C ASN A 524 -15.29 4.27 -22.45
N ASP A 525 -14.20 5.04 -22.52
CA ASP A 525 -13.63 5.76 -21.38
C ASP A 525 -14.33 7.10 -21.09
N VAL A 526 -14.96 7.71 -22.10
CA VAL A 526 -15.68 8.97 -21.96
C VAL A 526 -17.13 8.75 -21.60
N LEU A 527 -17.81 7.78 -22.21
CA LEU A 527 -19.24 7.57 -22.04
C LEU A 527 -19.55 6.10 -21.78
N SER A 528 -19.80 5.74 -20.52
CA SER A 528 -20.26 4.40 -20.13
C SER A 528 -21.79 4.27 -20.02
N SER A 529 -22.51 5.40 -20.07
CA SER A 529 -23.96 5.53 -19.99
C SER A 529 -24.66 4.90 -21.22
N PRO A 530 -25.40 3.78 -21.09
CA PRO A 530 -26.10 3.17 -22.22
C PRO A 530 -27.08 4.11 -22.93
N LYS A 531 -27.86 4.91 -22.18
CA LYS A 531 -28.82 5.87 -22.76
C LYS A 531 -28.10 6.95 -23.58
N ALA A 532 -27.04 7.54 -23.04
CA ALA A 532 -26.29 8.55 -23.74
C ALA A 532 -25.56 7.99 -24.97
N ARG A 533 -25.00 6.79 -24.87
CA ARG A 533 -24.36 6.12 -26.03
C ARG A 533 -25.35 5.89 -27.15
N LYS A 534 -26.59 5.50 -26.82
CA LYS A 534 -27.66 5.36 -27.81
C LYS A 534 -27.93 6.68 -28.53
N MET A 535 -28.04 7.80 -27.82
CA MET A 535 -28.26 9.12 -28.43
C MET A 535 -27.15 9.48 -29.42
N VAL A 536 -25.88 9.31 -29.02
CA VAL A 536 -24.72 9.60 -29.88
C VAL A 536 -24.66 8.66 -31.09
N ARG A 537 -24.93 7.37 -30.87
CA ARG A 537 -24.99 6.35 -31.93
C ARG A 537 -26.06 6.68 -32.96
N ASP A 538 -27.26 7.05 -32.53
CA ASP A 538 -28.36 7.35 -33.43
C ASP A 538 -28.02 8.58 -34.32
N GLN A 539 -27.29 9.58 -33.80
CA GLN A 539 -26.76 10.70 -34.58
C GLN A 539 -25.70 10.27 -35.61
N ILE A 540 -24.75 9.41 -35.21
CA ILE A 540 -23.71 8.87 -36.11
C ILE A 540 -24.33 8.03 -37.23
N ILE A 541 -25.31 7.18 -36.91
CA ILE A 541 -26.06 6.40 -37.90
C ILE A 541 -26.80 7.34 -38.87
N GLY A 542 -27.34 8.46 -38.37
CA GLY A 542 -27.91 9.51 -39.22
C GLY A 542 -26.94 10.04 -40.27
N HIS A 543 -25.67 10.29 -39.88
CA HIS A 543 -24.61 10.68 -40.82
C HIS A 543 -24.28 9.59 -41.83
N LEU A 544 -24.11 8.35 -41.39
CA LEU A 544 -23.80 7.20 -42.26
C LEU A 544 -24.87 6.93 -43.31
N ARG A 545 -26.14 7.27 -43.02
CA ARG A 545 -27.27 7.10 -43.95
C ARG A 545 -27.35 8.19 -45.02
N GLN A 546 -26.52 9.24 -44.95
CA GLN A 546 -26.54 10.30 -45.95
C GLN A 546 -26.02 9.79 -47.31
N PRO A 547 -26.60 10.23 -48.43
CA PRO A 547 -26.08 9.88 -49.75
C PRO A 547 -24.66 10.43 -49.93
N ASN A 548 -23.78 9.58 -50.47
CA ASN A 548 -22.36 9.85 -50.69
C ASN A 548 -21.59 10.26 -49.40
N PHE A 549 -21.84 9.56 -48.29
CA PHE A 549 -21.15 9.79 -47.03
C PHE A 549 -19.62 9.76 -47.18
N ASP A 550 -19.06 8.69 -47.76
CA ASP A 550 -17.61 8.53 -47.89
C ASP A 550 -16.97 9.71 -48.65
N GLY A 551 -17.61 10.16 -49.75
CA GLY A 551 -17.15 11.31 -50.53
C GLY A 551 -17.18 12.62 -49.74
N LYS A 552 -18.24 12.87 -48.96
CA LYS A 552 -18.36 14.05 -48.09
C LYS A 552 -17.41 13.99 -46.89
N PHE A 553 -17.12 12.80 -46.38
CA PHE A 553 -16.22 12.61 -45.23
C PHE A 553 -14.77 12.89 -45.60
N VAL A 554 -14.35 12.56 -46.82
CA VAL A 554 -12.97 12.81 -47.29
C VAL A 554 -12.77 14.17 -47.95
N GLU A 555 -13.83 14.98 -48.01
CA GLU A 555 -13.80 16.32 -48.60
C GLU A 555 -12.72 17.20 -47.94
N GLY A 556 -11.93 17.88 -48.77
CA GLY A 556 -10.80 18.72 -48.33
C GLY A 556 -9.50 17.98 -48.00
N LEU A 557 -9.38 16.69 -48.32
CA LEU A 557 -8.10 15.95 -48.28
C LEU A 557 -7.51 15.84 -49.69
N ASN A 558 -6.21 16.13 -49.81
CA ASN A 558 -5.56 16.36 -51.11
C ASN A 558 -4.99 15.08 -51.75
N THR A 559 -4.77 14.02 -50.97
CA THR A 559 -4.16 12.77 -51.49
C THR A 559 -5.06 11.54 -51.30
N PRO A 560 -5.12 10.61 -52.28
CA PRO A 560 -5.89 9.37 -52.15
C PRO A 560 -5.47 8.50 -50.94
N GLN A 561 -4.19 8.58 -50.54
CA GLN A 561 -3.66 7.86 -49.37
C GLN A 561 -4.23 8.41 -48.06
N GLU A 562 -4.30 9.74 -47.89
CA GLU A 562 -4.92 10.37 -46.71
C GLU A 562 -6.42 10.08 -46.62
N GLN A 563 -7.12 10.09 -47.77
CA GLN A 563 -8.55 9.77 -47.84
C GLN A 563 -8.83 8.33 -47.37
N ALA A 564 -8.05 7.36 -47.88
CA ALA A 564 -8.16 5.96 -47.48
C ALA A 564 -7.82 5.75 -46.00
N GLN A 565 -6.78 6.42 -45.48
CA GLN A 565 -6.39 6.30 -44.07
C GLN A 565 -7.45 6.90 -43.13
N ALA A 566 -8.04 8.05 -43.49
CA ALA A 566 -9.07 8.70 -42.69
C ALA A 566 -10.34 7.83 -42.58
N LEU A 567 -10.78 7.22 -43.68
CA LEU A 567 -11.91 6.30 -43.68
C LEU A 567 -11.60 5.03 -42.86
N ARG A 568 -10.41 4.42 -43.03
CA ARG A 568 -9.98 3.26 -42.22
C ARG A 568 -10.03 3.56 -40.73
N ASN A 569 -9.42 4.66 -40.31
CA ASN A 569 -9.42 5.09 -38.91
C ASN A 569 -10.84 5.28 -38.36
N PHE A 570 -11.73 5.87 -39.16
CA PHE A 570 -13.12 6.08 -38.76
C PHE A 570 -13.90 4.76 -38.61
N TYR A 571 -13.78 3.83 -39.57
CA TYR A 571 -14.41 2.52 -39.48
C TYR A 571 -13.82 1.65 -38.35
N ASP A 572 -12.51 1.78 -38.06
CA ASP A 572 -11.89 1.14 -36.90
C ASP A 572 -12.45 1.68 -35.58
N LEU A 573 -12.71 3.00 -35.49
CA LEU A 573 -13.38 3.60 -34.33
C LEU A 573 -14.82 3.08 -34.19
N LEU A 574 -15.57 2.93 -35.29
CA LEU A 574 -16.93 2.37 -35.26
C LEU A 574 -16.97 0.94 -34.73
N ARG A 575 -16.02 0.10 -35.17
CA ARG A 575 -15.86 -1.28 -34.65
C ARG A 575 -15.49 -1.28 -33.16
N ARG A 576 -14.53 -0.44 -32.75
CA ARG A 576 -14.12 -0.31 -31.34
C ARG A 576 -15.25 0.19 -30.43
N ALA A 577 -16.13 1.04 -30.94
CA ALA A 577 -17.29 1.54 -30.23
C ALA A 577 -18.49 0.57 -30.24
N GLN A 578 -18.39 -0.59 -30.90
CA GLN A 578 -19.47 -1.58 -31.07
C GLN A 578 -20.75 -0.98 -31.69
N PHE A 579 -20.60 -0.04 -32.62
CA PHE A 579 -21.70 0.56 -33.37
C PHE A 579 -21.99 -0.14 -34.71
N MET A 580 -21.12 -1.09 -35.08
CA MET A 580 -21.30 -2.15 -36.08
C MET A 580 -20.90 -3.46 -35.42
#